data_AF-A0A8H4TR62-F1
#
_entry.id   AF-A0A8H4TR62-F1
#
_cell.length_a   1.000
_cell.length_b   1.000
_cell.length_c   1.000
_cell.angle_alpha   90.00
_cell.angle_beta   90.00
_cell.angle_gamma   90.00
#
_symmetry.space_group_name_H-M   'P 1'
#
loop_
_entity.id
_entity.type
_entity.pdbx_description
1 polymer ?
#
loop_
_entity_poly.entity_id
_entity_poly.type
_entity_poly.pdbx_seq_one_letter_code
_entity_poly.pdbx_strand_id
1 'polypeptide(L)'
;MPVGSAIIEERSKIAVIHNQPLTTLIPYGSFIITCNIVCIALLSNILERWVLRLVYRDTYVALEKDGNERRRRSFTYYHVGALVLFALLCVGVYPVFGFLVGSAKFDMPIGKGATLGDLLFLVTELYTAYYLYEMCFRTQFASPLTIAHHVGLLLITQTAVVLFADIQKHPQATIEFYMCMVWDFSTWAEQNISMQEEVL
;
A
#
# COMPACT_ATOMS: atom_id res chain seq x y z
N MET A 1 -34.21 34.30 28.21
CA MET A 1 -32.88 33.70 28.52
C MET A 1 -33.09 32.70 29.66
N PRO A 2 -32.40 31.54 29.69
CA PRO A 2 -31.11 31.27 29.06
C PRO A 2 -31.18 30.40 27.81
N VAL A 3 -30.19 30.64 26.96
CA VAL A 3 -29.84 29.90 25.76
C VAL A 3 -29.10 28.65 26.24
N GLY A 4 -29.74 27.49 26.11
CA GLY A 4 -29.08 26.21 26.24
C GLY A 4 -28.22 26.00 25.02
N SER A 5 -26.98 26.49 25.07
CA SER A 5 -25.94 26.22 24.09
C SER A 5 -25.77 24.71 23.99
N ALA A 6 -26.35 24.12 22.94
CA ALA A 6 -25.95 22.83 22.44
C ALA A 6 -24.51 22.97 21.97
N ILE A 7 -23.57 22.78 22.89
CA ILE A 7 -22.20 22.43 22.55
C ILE A 7 -22.34 21.07 21.88
N ILE A 8 -22.40 21.06 20.55
CA ILE A 8 -22.10 19.88 19.76
C ILE A 8 -20.65 19.58 20.13
N GLU A 9 -20.48 18.67 21.09
CA GLU A 9 -19.19 18.05 21.38
C GLU A 9 -18.83 17.33 20.08
N GLU A 10 -18.07 18.01 19.22
CA GLU A 10 -17.54 17.48 17.97
C GLU A 10 -16.53 16.42 18.37
N ARG A 11 -17.03 15.24 18.76
CA ARG A 11 -16.20 14.11 19.13
C ARG A 11 -15.40 13.74 17.91
N SER A 12 -14.09 13.94 17.99
CA SER A 12 -13.15 13.47 16.98
C SER A 12 -13.52 12.03 16.63
N LYS A 13 -13.61 11.74 15.32
CA LYS A 13 -14.04 10.44 14.81
C LYS A 13 -13.29 9.28 15.47
N ILE A 14 -12.03 9.50 15.84
CA ILE A 14 -11.14 8.59 16.58
C ILE A 14 -11.77 8.12 17.91
N ALA A 15 -12.50 8.99 18.61
CA ALA A 15 -13.15 8.69 19.89
C ALA A 15 -14.42 7.82 19.77
N VAL A 16 -14.93 7.59 18.55
CA VAL A 16 -16.19 6.87 18.28
C VAL A 16 -15.99 5.70 17.29
N ILE A 17 -14.75 5.33 16.98
CA ILE A 17 -14.47 4.18 16.10
C ILE A 17 -14.87 2.89 16.81
N HIS A 18 -15.93 2.25 16.32
CA HIS A 18 -16.35 0.94 16.80
C HIS A 18 -15.48 -0.15 16.18
N ASN A 19 -15.03 -1.11 17.00
CA ASN A 19 -14.25 -2.22 16.50
C ASN A 19 -15.15 -3.13 15.64
N GLN A 20 -14.76 -3.34 14.38
CA GLN A 20 -15.54 -4.11 13.40
C GLN A 20 -14.64 -5.10 12.65
N PRO A 21 -15.19 -6.22 12.15
CA PRO A 21 -14.43 -7.11 11.29
C PRO A 21 -14.01 -6.43 10.01
N LEU A 22 -12.71 -6.52 9.70
CA LEU A 22 -12.13 -5.96 8.48
C LEU A 22 -12.63 -6.73 7.26
N THR A 23 -12.41 -8.04 7.21
CA THR A 23 -12.88 -8.88 6.10
C THR A 23 -12.93 -10.34 6.53
N THR A 24 -13.74 -11.14 5.84
CA THR A 24 -13.73 -12.60 5.96
C THR A 24 -12.52 -13.25 5.28
N LEU A 25 -11.75 -12.47 4.50
CA LEU A 25 -10.59 -12.93 3.72
C LEU A 25 -9.28 -13.00 4.52
N ILE A 26 -9.24 -12.52 5.77
CA ILE A 26 -8.03 -12.51 6.62
C ILE A 26 -7.29 -13.87 6.64
N PRO A 27 -7.97 -15.03 6.77
CA PRO A 27 -7.28 -16.33 6.79
C PRO A 27 -6.51 -16.65 5.50
N TYR A 28 -6.85 -16.00 4.38
CA TYR A 28 -6.21 -16.17 3.08
C TYR A 28 -5.14 -15.10 2.80
N GLY A 29 -4.79 -14.23 3.75
CA GLY A 29 -3.82 -13.14 3.57
C GLY A 29 -2.49 -13.60 2.98
N SER A 30 -1.86 -14.63 3.53
CA SER A 30 -0.59 -15.17 3.02
C SER A 30 -0.69 -15.64 1.56
N PHE A 31 -1.84 -16.21 1.17
CA PHE A 31 -2.08 -16.64 -0.21
C PHE A 31 -2.23 -15.42 -1.14
N ILE A 32 -2.98 -14.41 -0.72
CA ILE A 32 -3.17 -13.15 -1.46
C ILE A 32 -1.84 -12.41 -1.66
N ILE A 33 -1.04 -12.27 -0.60
CA ILE A 33 0.32 -11.69 -0.67
C ILE A 33 1.16 -12.45 -1.71
N THR A 34 1.17 -13.79 -1.63
CA THR A 34 1.96 -14.62 -2.53
C THR A 34 1.51 -14.44 -3.98
N CYS A 35 0.21 -14.45 -4.25
CA CYS A 35 -0.34 -14.16 -5.57
C CYS A 35 0.07 -12.77 -6.07
N ASN A 36 0.00 -11.74 -5.22
CA ASN A 36 0.41 -10.39 -5.57
C ASN A 36 1.90 -10.30 -5.91
N ILE A 37 2.79 -10.94 -5.14
CA ILE A 37 4.23 -10.98 -5.45
C ILE A 37 4.49 -11.63 -6.80
N VAL A 38 3.82 -12.77 -7.08
CA VAL A 38 3.94 -13.45 -8.37
C VAL A 38 3.45 -12.55 -9.51
N CYS A 39 2.31 -11.87 -9.33
CA CYS A 39 1.80 -10.91 -10.31
C CYS A 39 2.78 -9.77 -10.58
N ILE A 40 3.38 -9.18 -9.53
CA ILE A 40 4.37 -8.09 -9.67
C ILE A 40 5.64 -8.60 -10.37
N ALA A 41 6.10 -9.81 -10.04
CA ALA A 41 7.27 -10.42 -10.68
C ALA A 41 7.01 -10.75 -12.17
N LEU A 42 5.81 -11.21 -12.52
CA LEU A 42 5.42 -11.42 -13.92
C LEU A 42 5.33 -10.08 -14.66
N LEU A 43 4.71 -9.08 -14.04
CA LEU A 43 4.64 -7.72 -14.57
C LEU A 43 6.05 -7.17 -14.86
N SER A 44 7.00 -7.31 -13.92
CA SER A 44 8.37 -6.84 -14.13
C SER A 44 9.06 -7.54 -15.30
N ASN A 45 8.84 -8.85 -15.46
CA ASN A 45 9.38 -9.61 -16.60
C ASN A 45 8.77 -9.16 -17.94
N ILE A 46 7.47 -8.88 -17.98
CA ILE A 46 6.79 -8.40 -19.19
C ILE A 46 7.28 -7.00 -19.55
N LEU A 47 7.42 -6.10 -18.57
CA LEU A 47 7.93 -4.75 -18.77
C LEU A 47 9.37 -4.77 -19.30
N GLU A 48 10.26 -5.55 -18.69
CA GLU A 48 11.67 -5.65 -19.09
C GLU A 48 11.82 -6.17 -20.53
N ARG A 49 11.04 -7.19 -20.90
CA ARG A 49 11.21 -7.90 -22.17
C ARG A 49 10.46 -7.28 -23.33
N TRP A 50 9.32 -6.66 -23.08
CA TRP A 50 8.41 -6.20 -24.14
C TRP A 50 8.20 -4.70 -24.10
N VAL A 51 7.67 -4.17 -23.00
CA VAL A 51 7.17 -2.79 -22.94
C VAL A 51 8.31 -1.78 -23.05
N LEU A 52 9.38 -1.95 -22.29
CA LEU A 52 10.49 -0.99 -22.29
C LEU A 52 11.29 -1.04 -23.59
N ARG A 53 11.41 -2.21 -24.22
CA ARG A 53 12.00 -2.35 -25.56
C ARG A 53 11.16 -1.67 -26.64
N LEU A 54 9.83 -1.66 -26.50
CA LEU A 54 8.93 -1.03 -27.46
C LEU A 54 8.90 0.50 -27.29
N VAL A 55 8.78 0.98 -26.06
CA VAL A 55 8.58 2.41 -25.74
C VAL A 55 9.90 3.20 -25.77
N TYR A 56 10.98 2.63 -25.25
CA TYR A 56 12.28 3.31 -25.09
C TYR A 56 13.36 2.71 -25.99
N ARG A 57 12.99 2.34 -27.22
CA ARG A 57 13.81 1.54 -28.14
C ARG A 57 15.27 1.98 -28.20
N ASP A 58 15.55 3.26 -28.43
CA ASP A 58 16.92 3.76 -28.58
C ASP A 58 17.68 3.83 -27.24
N THR A 59 17.01 4.27 -26.16
CA THR A 59 17.61 4.37 -24.82
C THR A 59 17.88 3.00 -24.22
N TYR A 60 16.96 2.05 -24.40
CA TYR A 60 17.05 0.70 -23.87
C TYR A 60 18.12 -0.13 -24.61
N VAL A 61 18.22 0.02 -25.93
CA VAL A 61 19.30 -0.58 -26.72
C VAL A 61 20.66 0.01 -26.35
N ALA A 62 20.75 1.31 -26.06
CA ALA A 62 21.98 1.92 -25.55
C ALA A 62 22.38 1.36 -24.17
N LEU A 63 21.42 1.20 -23.25
CA LEU A 63 21.62 0.58 -21.92
C LEU A 63 22.05 -0.90 -22.00
N GLU A 64 21.53 -1.65 -22.98
CA GLU A 64 21.91 -3.05 -23.22
C GLU A 64 23.32 -3.16 -23.83
N LYS A 65 23.69 -2.22 -24.71
CA LYS A 65 24.99 -2.18 -25.39
C LYS A 65 26.15 -1.79 -24.46
N ASP A 66 25.88 -0.98 -23.44
CA ASP A 66 26.88 -0.50 -22.48
C ASP A 66 27.26 -1.55 -21.40
N GLY A 67 26.70 -2.76 -21.48
CA GLY A 67 26.95 -3.85 -20.52
C GLY A 67 26.46 -3.57 -19.09
N ASN A 68 25.69 -2.49 -18.91
CA ASN A 68 25.29 -1.99 -17.61
C ASN A 68 23.97 -2.63 -17.15
N GLU A 69 24.01 -3.96 -16.93
CA GLU A 69 22.89 -4.79 -16.46
C GLU A 69 22.21 -4.19 -15.22
N ARG A 70 23.01 -3.58 -14.33
CA ARG A 70 22.56 -2.87 -13.14
C ARG A 70 21.59 -1.74 -13.49
N ARG A 71 21.99 -0.84 -14.39
CA ARG A 71 21.20 0.34 -14.75
C ARG A 71 19.91 -0.05 -15.49
N ARG A 72 19.95 -1.11 -16.30
CA ARG A 72 18.77 -1.67 -16.98
C ARG A 72 17.73 -2.21 -16.00
N ARG A 73 18.16 -2.98 -15.01
CA ARG A 73 17.27 -3.54 -13.97
C ARG A 73 16.67 -2.44 -13.09
N SER A 74 17.48 -1.47 -12.65
CA SER A 74 16.98 -0.34 -11.87
C SER A 74 15.93 0.47 -12.64
N PHE A 75 16.12 0.69 -13.94
CA PHE A 75 15.14 1.37 -14.78
C PHE A 75 13.81 0.59 -14.88
N THR A 76 13.88 -0.74 -15.00
CA THR A 76 12.68 -1.59 -15.02
C THR A 76 11.94 -1.54 -13.69
N TYR A 77 12.65 -1.69 -12.58
CA TYR A 77 12.04 -1.67 -11.24
C TYR A 77 11.42 -0.32 -10.91
N TYR A 78 12.01 0.79 -11.39
CA TYR A 78 11.39 2.11 -11.27
C TYR A 78 10.01 2.17 -11.94
N HIS A 79 9.88 1.64 -13.16
CA HIS A 79 8.59 1.63 -13.87
C HIS A 79 7.57 0.69 -13.22
N VAL A 80 8.02 -0.47 -12.74
CA VAL A 80 7.16 -1.41 -11.99
C VAL A 80 6.64 -0.73 -10.72
N GLY A 81 7.52 -0.08 -9.96
CA GLY A 81 7.15 0.69 -8.78
C GLY A 81 6.15 1.80 -9.11
N ALA A 82 6.43 2.61 -10.12
CA ALA A 82 5.53 3.67 -10.56
C ALA A 82 4.14 3.13 -10.94
N LEU A 83 4.07 2.01 -11.67
CA LEU A 83 2.81 1.40 -12.09
C LEU A 83 2.01 0.84 -10.90
N VAL A 84 2.69 0.10 -10.01
CA VAL A 84 2.04 -0.50 -8.83
C VAL A 84 1.56 0.58 -7.86
N LEU A 85 2.39 1.60 -7.58
CA LEU A 85 1.99 2.72 -6.74
C LEU A 85 0.84 3.52 -7.37
N PHE A 86 0.86 3.73 -8.69
CA PHE A 86 -0.24 4.40 -9.39
C PHE A 86 -1.54 3.59 -9.28
N ALA A 87 -1.48 2.26 -9.45
CA ALA A 87 -2.64 1.39 -9.26
C ALA A 87 -3.15 1.43 -7.81
N LEU A 88 -2.26 1.38 -6.83
CA LEU A 88 -2.59 1.54 -5.41
C LEU A 88 -3.24 2.89 -5.14
N LEU A 89 -2.80 3.98 -5.77
CA LEU A 89 -3.41 5.28 -5.63
C LEU A 89 -4.82 5.29 -6.23
N CYS A 90 -4.99 4.83 -7.47
CA CYS A 90 -6.30 4.81 -8.12
C CYS A 90 -7.33 3.96 -7.36
N VAL A 91 -6.92 2.80 -6.84
CA VAL A 91 -7.82 1.87 -6.15
C VAL A 91 -7.95 2.21 -4.67
N GLY A 92 -6.89 2.69 -4.03
CA GLY A 92 -6.79 2.93 -2.59
C GLY A 92 -7.31 4.30 -2.14
N VAL A 93 -7.26 5.34 -2.98
CA VAL A 93 -7.74 6.68 -2.60
C VAL A 93 -9.22 6.65 -2.22
N TYR A 94 -10.08 6.01 -3.01
CA TYR A 94 -11.50 5.93 -2.69
C TYR A 94 -11.80 5.27 -1.33
N PRO A 95 -11.35 4.02 -1.06
CA PRO A 95 -11.63 3.35 0.20
C PRO A 95 -10.92 4.01 1.40
N VAL A 96 -9.69 4.51 1.22
CA VAL A 96 -8.95 5.19 2.30
C VAL A 96 -9.62 6.50 2.68
N PHE A 97 -9.95 7.38 1.74
CA PHE A 97 -10.64 8.64 2.07
C PHE A 97 -12.08 8.40 2.56
N GLY A 98 -12.77 7.41 2.00
CA GLY A 98 -14.08 6.98 2.49
C GLY A 98 -14.04 6.54 3.95
N PHE A 99 -13.01 5.79 4.34
CA PHE A 99 -12.82 5.29 5.70
C PHE A 99 -12.21 6.34 6.66
N LEU A 100 -11.29 7.20 6.21
CA LEU A 100 -10.64 8.21 7.05
C LEU A 100 -11.55 9.42 7.30
N VAL A 101 -12.11 10.01 6.24
CA VAL A 101 -12.90 11.25 6.32
C VAL A 101 -14.40 10.99 6.34
N GLY A 102 -14.87 9.98 5.60
CA GLY A 102 -16.30 9.67 5.46
C GLY A 102 -16.89 8.87 6.61
N SER A 103 -18.20 8.58 6.58
CA SER A 103 -18.86 7.69 7.55
C SER A 103 -18.78 6.20 7.17
N ALA A 104 -17.86 5.84 6.28
CA ALA A 104 -17.80 4.50 5.72
C ALA A 104 -17.31 3.48 6.75
N LYS A 105 -17.94 2.30 6.73
CA LYS A 105 -17.68 1.17 7.61
C LYS A 105 -17.15 -0.01 6.79
N PHE A 106 -16.43 -0.94 7.41
CA PHE A 106 -15.82 -2.05 6.70
C PHE A 106 -16.83 -2.95 5.97
N ASP A 107 -18.05 -3.07 6.50
CA ASP A 107 -19.15 -3.85 5.92
C ASP A 107 -19.88 -3.14 4.75
N MET A 108 -19.52 -1.90 4.43
CA MET A 108 -20.15 -1.15 3.34
C MET A 108 -19.91 -1.86 1.99
N PRO A 109 -20.97 -2.17 1.21
CA PRO A 109 -20.80 -2.83 -0.09
C PRO A 109 -20.21 -1.87 -1.13
N ILE A 110 -19.16 -2.31 -1.85
CA ILE A 110 -18.51 -1.59 -2.97
C ILE A 110 -18.88 -2.20 -4.34
N GLY A 111 -19.78 -3.18 -4.37
CA GLY A 111 -20.25 -3.77 -5.62
C GLY A 111 -21.01 -5.07 -5.37
N LYS A 112 -20.99 -5.96 -6.36
CA LYS A 112 -21.62 -7.28 -6.24
C LYS A 112 -20.72 -8.23 -5.46
N GLY A 113 -20.88 -8.24 -4.14
CA GLY A 113 -20.24 -9.22 -3.25
C GLY A 113 -18.88 -8.82 -2.67
N ALA A 114 -18.44 -7.58 -2.86
CA ALA A 114 -17.24 -7.03 -2.23
C ALA A 114 -17.61 -5.90 -1.27
N THR A 115 -16.94 -5.84 -0.14
CA THR A 115 -17.07 -4.80 0.89
C THR A 115 -15.89 -3.83 0.86
N LEU A 116 -16.06 -2.69 1.53
CA LEU A 116 -15.00 -1.71 1.73
C LEU A 116 -13.81 -2.33 2.46
N GLY A 117 -14.07 -3.16 3.47
CA GLY A 117 -13.05 -3.88 4.20
C GLY A 117 -12.28 -4.88 3.34
N ASP A 118 -12.94 -5.59 2.41
CA ASP A 118 -12.27 -6.45 1.42
C ASP A 118 -11.32 -5.64 0.54
N LEU A 119 -11.76 -4.45 0.08
CA LEU A 119 -10.94 -3.60 -0.77
C LEU A 119 -9.75 -3.01 -0.03
N LEU A 120 -9.96 -2.52 1.20
CA LEU A 120 -8.88 -2.02 2.06
C LEU A 120 -7.85 -3.12 2.34
N PHE A 121 -8.32 -4.33 2.67
CA PHE A 121 -7.45 -5.47 2.89
C PHE A 121 -6.64 -5.83 1.64
N LEU A 122 -7.27 -5.92 0.46
CA LEU A 122 -6.55 -6.21 -0.79
C LEU A 122 -5.51 -5.13 -1.13
N VAL A 123 -5.82 -3.85 -0.90
CA VAL A 123 -4.87 -2.74 -1.08
C VAL A 123 -3.70 -2.86 -0.12
N THR A 124 -3.96 -3.18 1.16
CA THR A 124 -2.92 -3.41 2.18
C THR A 124 -2.02 -4.60 1.81
N GLU A 125 -2.57 -5.69 1.32
CA GLU A 125 -1.78 -6.86 0.91
C GLU A 125 -1.02 -6.63 -0.38
N LEU A 126 -1.55 -5.83 -1.32
CA LEU A 126 -0.83 -5.42 -2.53
C LEU A 126 0.34 -4.49 -2.20
N TYR A 127 0.14 -3.55 -1.27
CA TYR A 127 1.20 -2.69 -0.74
C TYR A 127 2.30 -3.51 -0.07
N THR A 128 1.93 -4.43 0.81
CA THR A 128 2.86 -5.37 1.48
C THR A 128 3.65 -6.18 0.44
N ALA A 129 2.96 -6.75 -0.55
CA ALA A 129 3.59 -7.54 -1.62
C ALA A 129 4.59 -6.70 -2.45
N TYR A 130 4.27 -5.44 -2.73
CA TYR A 130 5.16 -4.54 -3.45
C TYR A 130 6.45 -4.25 -2.68
N TYR A 131 6.36 -3.89 -1.40
CA TYR A 131 7.56 -3.63 -0.60
C TYR A 131 8.39 -4.90 -0.38
N LEU A 132 7.74 -6.06 -0.27
CA LEU A 132 8.45 -7.33 -0.20
C LEU A 132 9.18 -7.66 -1.52
N TYR A 133 8.54 -7.41 -2.66
CA TYR A 133 9.19 -7.50 -3.97
C TYR A 133 10.37 -6.53 -4.08
N GLU A 134 10.18 -5.27 -3.70
CA GLU A 134 11.24 -4.27 -3.73
C GLU A 134 12.42 -4.69 -2.85
N MET A 135 12.15 -5.21 -1.66
CA MET A 135 13.19 -5.77 -0.80
C MET A 135 13.88 -6.98 -1.40
N CYS A 136 13.18 -7.92 -2.03
CA CYS A 136 13.81 -9.11 -2.59
C CYS A 136 14.66 -8.82 -3.85
N PHE A 137 14.25 -7.84 -4.66
CA PHE A 137 14.82 -7.65 -6.00
C PHE A 137 15.62 -6.34 -6.19
N ARG A 138 15.40 -5.32 -5.34
CA ARG A 138 16.08 -4.00 -5.41
C ARG A 138 17.19 -3.82 -4.35
N THR A 139 17.32 -4.72 -3.37
CA THR A 139 18.19 -4.55 -2.17
C THR A 139 19.69 -4.49 -2.40
N GLN A 140 20.21 -4.74 -3.61
CA GLN A 140 21.65 -4.62 -3.84
C GLN A 140 22.22 -3.21 -3.59
N PHE A 141 21.37 -2.20 -3.41
CA PHE A 141 21.77 -0.78 -3.25
C PHE A 141 21.04 -0.04 -2.12
N ALA A 142 20.19 -0.70 -1.34
CA ALA A 142 19.43 -0.04 -0.28
C ALA A 142 20.31 0.11 0.98
N SER A 143 20.28 1.29 1.59
CA SER A 143 20.96 1.50 2.87
C SER A 143 20.34 0.59 3.95
N PRO A 144 21.09 0.15 4.97
CA PRO A 144 20.54 -0.62 6.09
C PRO A 144 19.36 0.09 6.77
N LEU A 145 19.38 1.43 6.78
CA LEU A 145 18.29 2.26 7.30
C LEU A 145 17.02 2.12 6.45
N THR A 146 17.14 2.18 5.12
CA THR A 146 16.02 1.99 4.18
C THR A 146 15.42 0.59 4.33
N ILE A 147 16.26 -0.44 4.48
CA ILE A 147 15.81 -1.81 4.70
C ILE A 147 15.06 -1.93 6.03
N ALA A 148 15.62 -1.38 7.11
CA ALA A 148 14.98 -1.38 8.42
C ALA A 148 13.64 -0.63 8.41
N HIS A 149 13.55 0.48 7.68
CA HIS A 149 12.33 1.25 7.49
C HIS A 149 11.23 0.41 6.80
N HIS A 150 11.53 -0.23 5.66
CA HIS A 150 10.55 -1.08 4.98
C HIS A 150 10.14 -2.30 5.80
N VAL A 151 11.07 -2.95 6.51
CA VAL A 151 10.75 -4.06 7.42
C VAL A 151 9.81 -3.59 8.54
N GLY A 152 10.08 -2.42 9.13
CA GLY A 152 9.22 -1.83 10.14
C GLY A 152 7.80 -1.57 9.63
N LEU A 153 7.67 -0.98 8.44
CA LEU A 153 6.38 -0.75 7.80
C LEU A 153 5.63 -2.06 7.56
N LEU A 154 6.30 -3.09 7.02
CA LEU A 154 5.71 -4.40 6.79
C LEU A 154 5.23 -5.05 8.10
N LEU A 155 6.03 -5.01 9.17
CA LEU A 155 5.67 -5.57 10.46
C LEU A 155 4.47 -4.88 11.09
N ILE A 156 4.43 -3.54 11.08
CA ILE A 156 3.32 -2.76 11.65
C ILE A 156 2.03 -3.06 10.88
N THR A 157 2.10 -3.02 9.54
CA THR A 157 0.96 -3.27 8.65
C THR A 157 0.39 -4.67 8.87
N GLN A 158 1.23 -5.70 8.85
CA GLN A 158 0.81 -7.08 9.02
C GLN A 158 0.31 -7.37 10.45
N THR A 159 0.89 -6.71 11.45
CA THR A 159 0.38 -6.78 12.83
C THR A 159 -1.02 -6.19 12.93
N ALA A 160 -1.25 -5.00 12.33
CA ALA A 160 -2.57 -4.37 12.34
C ALA A 160 -3.64 -5.25 11.66
N VAL A 161 -3.28 -5.94 10.58
CA VAL A 161 -4.16 -6.92 9.92
C VAL A 161 -4.45 -8.12 10.82
N VAL A 162 -3.43 -8.72 11.44
CA VAL A 162 -3.56 -9.90 12.31
C VAL A 162 -4.42 -9.63 13.55
N LEU A 163 -4.42 -8.39 14.08
CA LEU A 163 -5.28 -8.04 15.21
C LEU A 163 -6.78 -8.22 14.91
N PHE A 164 -7.19 -8.14 13.64
CA PHE A 164 -8.57 -8.43 13.23
C PHE A 164 -8.91 -9.92 13.20
N ALA A 165 -7.95 -10.83 13.36
CA ALA A 165 -8.24 -12.26 13.49
C ALA A 165 -8.98 -12.60 14.80
N ASP A 166 -8.78 -11.82 15.87
CA ASP A 166 -9.49 -11.95 17.14
C ASP A 166 -9.87 -10.58 17.71
N ILE A 167 -10.92 -10.01 17.14
CA ILE A 167 -11.46 -8.68 17.46
C ILE A 167 -11.99 -8.58 18.89
N GLN A 168 -12.42 -9.72 19.46
CA GLN A 168 -12.93 -9.76 20.83
C GLN A 168 -11.79 -9.59 21.83
N LYS A 169 -10.63 -10.21 21.55
CA LYS A 169 -9.42 -10.04 22.35
C LYS A 169 -8.70 -8.72 22.10
N HIS A 170 -8.87 -8.15 20.91
CA HIS A 170 -8.19 -6.93 20.47
C HIS A 170 -9.18 -5.83 20.10
N PRO A 171 -9.77 -5.12 21.10
CA PRO A 171 -10.73 -4.03 20.87
C PRO A 171 -10.14 -2.84 20.08
N GLN A 172 -8.81 -2.81 19.92
CA GLN A 172 -8.06 -1.72 19.29
C GLN A 172 -7.67 -2.01 17.83
N ALA A 173 -8.05 -3.16 17.28
CA ALA A 173 -7.66 -3.54 15.92
C ALA A 173 -8.05 -2.48 14.87
N THR A 174 -9.26 -1.93 14.97
CA THR A 174 -9.74 -0.90 14.04
C THR A 174 -8.96 0.41 14.14
N ILE A 175 -8.58 0.85 15.35
CA ILE A 175 -7.82 2.10 15.52
C ILE A 175 -6.37 1.92 15.07
N GLU A 176 -5.75 0.78 15.31
CA GLU A 176 -4.39 0.49 14.83
C GLU A 176 -4.34 0.49 13.29
N PHE A 177 -5.32 -0.14 12.65
CA PHE A 177 -5.43 -0.13 11.19
C PHE A 177 -5.73 1.26 10.63
N TYR A 178 -6.57 2.04 11.31
CA TYR A 178 -6.80 3.44 10.98
C TYR A 178 -5.50 4.26 11.04
N MET A 179 -4.70 4.08 12.11
CA MET A 179 -3.41 4.76 12.24
C MET A 179 -2.43 4.35 11.15
N CYS A 180 -2.39 3.06 10.76
CA CYS A 180 -1.58 2.60 9.64
C CYS A 180 -1.95 3.32 8.35
N MET A 181 -3.25 3.44 8.03
CA MET A 181 -3.71 4.13 6.82
C MET A 181 -3.35 5.63 6.80
N VAL A 182 -3.44 6.32 7.95
CA VAL A 182 -3.04 7.73 8.05
C VAL A 182 -1.52 7.89 7.90
N TRP A 183 -0.76 7.03 8.58
CA TRP A 183 0.69 7.04 8.55
C TRP A 183 1.21 6.76 7.14
N ASP A 184 0.74 5.70 6.49
CA ASP A 184 1.17 5.28 5.15
C ASP A 184 0.86 6.35 4.09
N PHE A 185 -0.26 7.08 4.24
CA PHE A 185 -0.55 8.20 3.36
C PHE A 185 0.46 9.34 3.51
N SER A 186 0.85 9.67 4.75
CA SER A 186 1.84 10.71 5.01
C SER A 186 3.25 10.34 4.55
N THR A 187 3.68 9.09 4.76
CA THR A 187 5.00 8.62 4.31
C THR A 187 5.08 8.50 2.79
N TRP A 188 3.98 8.12 2.13
CA TRP A 188 3.91 8.14 0.67
C TRP A 188 4.14 9.55 0.11
N ALA A 189 3.52 10.56 0.70
CA ALA A 189 3.71 11.95 0.27
C ALA A 189 5.18 12.39 0.42
N GLU A 190 5.84 12.00 1.51
CA GLU A 190 7.26 12.31 1.75
C GLU A 190 8.20 11.56 0.80
N GLN A 191 7.96 10.27 0.52
CA GLN A 191 8.78 9.47 -0.40
C GLN A 191 8.66 9.94 -1.86
N ASN A 192 7.49 10.44 -2.28
CA ASN A 192 7.29 10.94 -3.63
C ASN A 192 8.03 12.27 -3.87
N ILE A 193 8.22 13.07 -2.81
CA ILE A 193 9.00 14.31 -2.85
C ILE A 193 10.50 14.00 -2.95
N SER A 194 11.02 13.07 -2.13
CA SER A 194 12.45 12.71 -2.17
C SER A 194 12.88 12.02 -3.47
N MET A 195 12.00 11.21 -4.07
CA MET A 195 12.26 10.61 -5.39
C MET A 195 12.30 11.62 -6.54
N GLN A 196 11.63 12.77 -6.42
CA GLN A 196 11.74 13.86 -7.40
C GLN A 196 13.10 14.56 -7.30
N GLU A 197 13.65 14.71 -6.09
CA GLU A 197 14.95 15.33 -5.84
C GLU A 197 16.13 14.46 -6.31
N GLU A 198 16.03 13.13 -6.26
CA GLU A 198 17.10 12.25 -6.78
C GLU A 198 17.18 12.19 -8.32
N VAL A 199 16.14 12.67 -9.02
CA VAL A 199 16.05 12.64 -10.49
C VAL A 199 16.41 14.00 -11.14
N LEU A 200 16.51 15.07 -10.34
CA LEU A 200 16.99 16.41 -10.74
C LEU A 200 18.49 16.59 -10.46
#